data_AF-A0A936VX89-F1
#
_entry.id   AF-A0A936VX89-F1
#
_cell.length_a   1.000
_cell.length_b   1.000
_cell.length_c   1.000
_cell.angle_alpha   90.00
_cell.angle_beta   90.00
_cell.angle_gamma   90.00
#
_symmetry.space_group_name_H-M   'P 1'
#
loop_
_entity.id
_entity.type
_entity.pdbx_description
1 polymer ?
#
loop_
_entity_poly.entity_id
_entity_poly.type
_entity_poly.pdbx_seq_one_letter_code
_entity_poly.pdbx_strand_id
1 'polypeptide(L)'
;MPIEAQFAPIYGIVLYDFNHDNFLDIAYCGNYYNREVETSRSDAGIGGILLNNHKLEFKAVPFNQTGIKANEDAREMKFMRNKLANYLVIANNNKPIQINYINPKS
;
A
#
# COMPACT_ATOMS: atom_id res chain seq x y z
N MET A 1 -10.09 26.34 -2.58
CA MET A 1 -9.30 25.11 -2.33
C MET A 1 -9.28 24.34 -3.64
N PRO A 2 -8.11 23.90 -4.14
CA PRO A 2 -8.06 23.10 -5.35
C PRO A 2 -8.81 21.77 -5.12
N ILE A 3 -9.73 21.47 -6.02
CA ILE A 3 -10.70 20.36 -5.99
C ILE A 3 -10.01 18.99 -6.18
N GLU A 4 -8.76 19.02 -6.64
CA GLU A 4 -7.90 17.88 -6.94
C GLU A 4 -7.47 17.10 -5.69
N ALA A 5 -7.60 17.73 -4.50
CA ALA A 5 -7.40 17.07 -3.21
C ALA A 5 -8.63 16.26 -2.75
N GLN A 6 -9.71 16.17 -3.54
CA GLN A 6 -10.64 15.06 -3.43
C GLN A 6 -10.02 13.84 -4.13
N PHE A 7 -8.91 13.39 -3.51
CA PHE A 7 -8.13 12.22 -3.90
C PHE A 7 -9.05 11.04 -4.19
N ALA A 8 -8.78 10.33 -5.28
CA ALA A 8 -9.37 9.03 -5.50
C ALA A 8 -9.24 8.24 -4.18
N PRO A 9 -10.35 7.70 -3.63
CA PRO A 9 -10.36 7.18 -2.28
C PRO A 9 -9.23 6.16 -2.05
N ILE A 10 -8.28 6.53 -1.18
CA ILE A 10 -7.33 5.56 -0.61
C ILE A 10 -8.17 4.69 0.31
N TYR A 11 -8.59 3.55 -0.20
CA TYR A 11 -9.55 2.69 0.48
C TYR A 11 -8.90 1.84 1.60
N GLY A 12 -7.57 1.78 1.66
CA GLY A 12 -6.86 1.06 2.70
C GLY A 12 -5.54 1.73 3.04
N ILE A 13 -5.38 2.10 4.32
CA ILE A 13 -4.13 2.55 4.92
C ILE A 13 -3.83 1.63 6.09
N VAL A 14 -2.62 1.08 6.12
CA VAL A 14 -2.13 0.24 7.20
C VAL A 14 -0.82 0.84 7.73
N LEU A 15 -0.76 1.03 9.05
CA LEU A 15 0.45 1.44 9.74
C LEU A 15 1.13 0.20 10.34
N TYR A 16 2.38 -0.02 9.97
CA TYR A 16 3.19 -1.12 10.48
C TYR A 16 4.68 -0.79 10.28
N ASP A 17 5.55 -1.35 11.11
CA ASP A 17 7.01 -1.23 10.97
C ASP A 17 7.50 -2.34 10.03
N PHE A 18 7.58 -2.05 8.72
CA PHE A 18 7.90 -3.03 7.68
C PHE A 18 9.40 -3.26 7.52
N ASN A 19 10.24 -2.31 7.95
CA ASN A 19 11.70 -2.40 7.85
C ASN A 19 12.39 -2.72 9.21
N HIS A 20 11.63 -2.84 10.30
CA HIS A 20 12.09 -3.14 11.65
C HIS A 20 13.01 -2.06 12.26
N ASP A 21 12.77 -0.80 11.93
CA ASP A 21 13.55 0.32 12.47
C ASP A 21 12.92 0.97 13.72
N ASN A 22 11.79 0.43 14.21
CA ASN A 22 10.92 0.94 15.28
C ASN A 22 10.11 2.20 14.92
N PHE A 23 9.98 2.54 13.64
CA PHE A 23 9.14 3.64 13.16
C PHE A 23 7.98 3.07 12.34
N LEU A 24 6.81 3.68 12.48
CA LEU A 24 5.65 3.27 11.69
C LEU A 24 5.80 3.77 10.26
N ASP A 25 5.74 2.83 9.33
CA ASP A 25 5.62 3.06 7.90
C ASP A 25 4.14 2.98 7.49
N ILE A 26 3.87 3.29 6.22
CA ILE A 26 2.51 3.28 5.67
C ILE A 26 2.44 2.33 4.49
N ALA A 27 1.60 1.29 4.56
CA ALA A 27 1.12 0.57 3.39
C ALA A 27 -0.21 1.16 2.91
N TYR A 28 -0.36 1.33 1.60
CA TYR A 28 -1.56 1.91 1.01
C TYR A 28 -2.05 1.12 -0.22
N CYS A 29 -3.36 1.12 -0.44
CA CYS A 29 -3.98 0.72 -1.72
C CYS A 29 -5.14 1.65 -2.09
N GLY A 30 -5.39 1.79 -3.39
CA GLY A 30 -6.55 2.52 -3.90
C GLY A 30 -6.63 2.46 -5.42
N ASN A 31 -7.83 2.67 -5.94
CA ASN A 31 -8.05 2.77 -7.38
C ASN A 31 -8.01 4.25 -7.79
N TYR A 32 -6.99 4.69 -8.53
CA TYR A 32 -6.88 6.07 -9.00
C TYR A 32 -7.64 6.26 -10.32
N TYR A 33 -8.96 6.50 -10.22
CA TYR A 33 -9.80 6.90 -11.35
C TYR A 33 -9.68 8.41 -11.58
N ASN A 34 -8.55 8.90 -12.12
CA ASN A 34 -8.58 10.11 -12.94
C ASN A 34 -7.42 10.18 -13.93
N ARG A 35 -7.77 10.49 -15.18
CA ARG A 35 -6.85 10.69 -16.31
C ARG A 35 -5.86 11.81 -15.98
N GLU A 36 -4.56 11.53 -16.06
CA GLU A 36 -3.55 12.37 -16.74
C GLU A 36 -2.16 11.69 -16.71
N VAL A 37 -1.20 12.32 -17.40
CA VAL A 37 -0.30 11.72 -18.38
C VAL A 37 1.06 11.31 -17.78
N GLU A 38 1.51 10.14 -18.27
CA GLU A 38 2.88 9.65 -18.38
C GLU A 38 3.74 9.43 -17.13
N THR A 39 4.18 8.17 -17.01
CA THR A 39 5.33 7.65 -16.25
C THR A 39 5.10 7.22 -14.79
N SER A 40 4.22 7.84 -14.00
CA SER A 40 3.90 7.38 -12.62
C SER A 40 2.69 6.41 -12.53
N ARG A 41 2.12 6.12 -13.70
CA ARG A 41 0.76 5.59 -13.91
C ARG A 41 0.54 4.14 -13.46
N SER A 42 1.60 3.35 -13.28
CA SER A 42 1.49 1.93 -12.91
C SER A 42 1.67 1.66 -11.42
N ASP A 43 2.45 2.47 -10.71
CA ASP A 43 2.89 2.09 -9.35
C ASP A 43 1.92 2.57 -8.25
N ALA A 44 1.22 3.68 -8.44
CA ALA A 44 0.32 4.23 -7.41
C ALA A 44 -1.00 3.45 -7.26
N GLY A 45 -1.54 2.91 -8.37
CA GLY A 45 -2.76 2.09 -8.36
C GLY A 45 -2.53 0.64 -7.91
N ILE A 46 -1.28 0.17 -7.94
CA ILE A 46 -0.88 -1.16 -7.44
C ILE A 46 -0.64 -1.13 -5.92
N GLY A 47 -0.72 0.04 -5.28
CA GLY A 47 -0.36 0.20 -3.88
C GLY A 47 1.15 0.10 -3.63
N GLY A 48 1.58 0.35 -2.41
CA GLY A 48 2.99 0.35 -2.04
C GLY A 48 3.23 0.57 -0.55
N ILE A 49 4.51 0.69 -0.18
CA ILE A 49 4.94 1.05 1.17
C ILE A 49 5.63 2.41 1.11
N LEU A 50 5.32 3.28 2.06
CA LEU A 50 6.04 4.50 2.36
C LEU A 50 6.85 4.29 3.65
N LEU A 51 8.17 4.15 3.52
CA LEU A 51 9.05 3.99 4.67
C LEU A 51 9.29 5.33 5.35
N ASN A 52 9.19 5.35 6.68
CA ASN A 52 9.46 6.52 7.49
C ASN A 52 10.97 6.69 7.70
N ASN A 53 11.52 7.86 7.36
CA ASN A 53 12.95 8.12 7.51
C ASN A 53 13.32 8.83 8.83
N HIS A 54 12.51 8.64 9.88
CA HIS A 54 12.67 9.22 11.21
C HIS A 54 12.45 10.74 11.30
N LYS A 55 12.31 11.46 10.17
CA LYS A 55 12.15 12.92 10.12
C LYS A 55 10.77 13.37 9.61
N LEU A 56 9.78 12.49 9.69
CA LEU A 56 8.46 12.66 9.07
C LEU A 56 8.52 12.78 7.54
N GLU A 57 9.64 12.40 6.92
CA GLU A 57 9.72 12.25 5.47
C GLU A 57 9.51 10.78 5.11
N PHE A 58 8.76 10.57 4.04
CA PHE A 58 8.37 9.25 3.60
C PHE A 58 9.03 8.90 2.27
N LYS A 59 9.71 7.76 2.22
CA LYS A 59 10.28 7.23 0.99
C LYS A 59 9.35 6.17 0.40
N ALA A 60 8.82 6.43 -0.78
CA ALA A 60 8.04 5.44 -1.52
C ALA A 60 8.93 4.27 -1.97
N VAL A 61 8.52 3.05 -1.63
CA VAL A 61 9.15 1.80 -2.05
C VAL A 61 8.17 1.04 -2.95
N PRO A 62 8.51 0.83 -4.23
CA PRO A 62 7.63 0.17 -5.19
C PRO A 62 7.42 -1.33 -4.88
N PHE A 63 6.31 -1.88 -5.37
CA PHE A 63 5.92 -3.29 -5.13
C PHE A 63 6.98 -4.32 -5.53
N ASN A 64 7.82 -4.01 -6.53
CA ASN A 64 8.89 -4.88 -6.99
C ASN A 64 10.00 -5.08 -5.93
N GLN A 65 10.10 -4.19 -4.95
CA GLN A 65 11.03 -4.27 -3.84
C GLN A 65 10.37 -4.76 -2.55
N THR A 66 9.07 -4.52 -2.37
CA THR A 66 8.34 -4.89 -1.14
C THR A 66 7.63 -6.23 -1.24
N GLY A 67 7.31 -6.69 -2.45
CA GLY A 67 6.43 -7.83 -2.69
C GLY A 67 4.95 -7.55 -2.43
N ILE A 68 4.59 -6.34 -1.99
CA ILE A 68 3.21 -5.95 -1.66
C ILE A 68 2.54 -5.41 -2.91
N LYS A 69 1.55 -6.15 -3.42
CA LYS A 69 0.86 -5.85 -4.66
C LYS A 69 -0.67 -5.82 -4.46
N ALA A 70 -1.28 -4.70 -4.83
CA ALA A 70 -2.72 -4.46 -4.88
C ALA A 70 -3.15 -4.15 -6.33
N ASN A 71 -2.79 -5.02 -7.28
CA ASN A 71 -2.93 -4.77 -8.71
C ASN A 71 -4.33 -5.03 -9.31
N GLU A 72 -5.34 -5.16 -8.45
CA GLU A 72 -6.74 -5.29 -8.86
C GLU A 72 -7.49 -3.99 -8.50
N ASP A 73 -8.82 -3.99 -8.58
CA ASP A 73 -9.64 -2.87 -8.11
C ASP A 73 -9.79 -2.91 -6.57
N ALA A 74 -8.73 -2.52 -5.86
CA ALA A 74 -8.64 -2.57 -4.40
C ALA A 74 -9.65 -1.64 -3.71
N ARG A 75 -10.36 -2.18 -2.71
CA ARG A 75 -11.48 -1.56 -1.98
C ARG A 75 -11.29 -1.52 -0.47
N GLU A 76 -10.38 -2.31 0.08
CA GLU A 76 -10.00 -2.25 1.49
C GLU A 76 -8.68 -2.99 1.68
N MET A 77 -7.87 -2.55 2.66
CA MET A 77 -6.68 -3.28 3.12
C MET A 77 -6.73 -3.40 4.65
N LYS A 78 -6.41 -4.60 5.15
CA LYS A 78 -6.21 -4.86 6.58
C LYS A 78 -4.89 -5.56 6.82
N PHE A 79 -4.23 -5.18 7.91
CA PHE A 79 -3.15 -5.98 8.49
C PHE A 79 -3.74 -7.14 9.30
N MET A 80 -3.20 -8.33 9.10
CA MET A 80 -3.49 -9.50 9.92
C MET A 80 -2.21 -10.22 10.30
N ARG A 81 -2.25 -10.86 11.46
CA ARG A 81 -1.15 -11.64 12.01
C ARG A 81 -1.68 -12.95 12.56
N ASN A 82 -0.96 -14.03 12.29
CA ASN A 82 -1.13 -15.31 12.98
C ASN A 82 0.22 -15.78 13.56
N LYS A 83 0.27 -17.00 14.12
CA LYS A 83 1.50 -17.55 14.72
C LYS A 83 2.65 -17.77 13.73
N LEU A 84 2.37 -17.80 12.42
CA LEU A 84 3.32 -18.14 11.37
C LEU A 84 3.76 -16.93 10.55
N ALA A 85 2.91 -15.93 10.37
CA ALA A 85 3.21 -14.78 9.51
C ALA A 85 2.37 -13.53 9.81
N ASN A 86 2.91 -12.40 9.37
CA ASN A 86 2.21 -11.14 9.16
C ASN A 86 1.82 -11.04 7.68
N TYR A 87 0.64 -10.53 7.40
CA TYR A 87 0.16 -10.39 6.03
C TYR A 87 -0.86 -9.26 5.89
N LEU A 88 -0.89 -8.67 4.71
CA LEU A 88 -1.93 -7.75 4.29
C LEU A 88 -3.00 -8.51 3.53
N VAL A 89 -4.25 -8.23 3.87
CA VAL A 89 -5.43 -8.73 3.17
C VAL A 89 -6.09 -7.59 2.45
N ILE A 90 -6.28 -7.77 1.15
CA ILE A 90 -6.81 -6.75 0.25
C ILE A 90 -8.10 -7.28 -0.34
N ALA A 91 -9.19 -6.57 -0.10
CA ALA A 91 -10.48 -6.83 -0.72
C ALA A 91 -10.56 -6.10 -2.06
N ASN A 92 -11.08 -6.77 -3.08
CA ASN A 92 -11.15 -6.23 -4.44
C ASN A 92 -12.59 -6.25 -4.95
N ASN A 93 -12.92 -5.29 -5.79
CA ASN A 93 -14.21 -5.27 -6.49
C ASN A 93 -14.26 -6.38 -7.54
N ASN A 94 -15.28 -7.25 -7.50
CA ASN A 94 -15.51 -8.35 -8.45
C ASN A 94 -14.31 -9.28 -8.69
N LYS A 95 -13.38 -9.38 -7.73
CA LYS A 95 -12.19 -10.21 -7.79
C LYS A 95 -11.94 -10.89 -6.44
N PRO A 96 -11.18 -12.00 -6.40
CA PRO A 96 -10.80 -12.63 -5.14
C PRO A 96 -10.02 -11.69 -4.20
N ILE A 97 -10.04 -12.04 -2.91
CA ILE A 97 -9.18 -11.44 -1.90
C ILE A 97 -7.71 -11.74 -2.25
N GLN A 98 -6.85 -10.73 -2.13
CA GLN A 98 -5.40 -10.90 -2.24
C GLN A 98 -4.77 -10.96 -0.85
N ILE A 99 -3.78 -11.83 -0.69
CA ILE A 99 -2.96 -11.96 0.52
C ILE A 99 -1.51 -11.66 0.15
N ASN A 100 -0.93 -10.63 0.75
CA ASN A 100 0.47 -10.28 0.61
C ASN A 100 1.19 -10.54 1.93
N TYR A 101 2.12 -11.50 1.94
CA TYR A 101 2.92 -11.77 3.13
C TYR A 101 3.93 -10.66 3.37
N ILE A 102 4.03 -10.22 4.61
CA ILE A 102 5.06 -9.31 5.06
C ILE A 102 6.21 -10.19 5.51
N ASN A 103 7.23 -10.32 4.67
CA ASN A 103 8.41 -11.07 5.04
C ASN A 103 9.06 -10.37 6.25
N PRO A 104 9.25 -11.04 7.39
CA PRO A 104 10.28 -10.60 8.31
C PRO A 104 11.58 -10.72 7.51
N LYS A 105 12.26 -9.61 7.24
CA LYS A 105 13.64 -9.73 6.76
C LYS A 105 14.39 -10.47 7.86
N SER A 106 14.86 -11.66 7.51
CA SER A 106 15.79 -12.49 8.30
C SER A 106 17.06 -11.73 8.63
#